data_AF-A0A7S7NQU0-F1
#
_entry.id   AF-A0A7S7NQU0-F1
#
_cell.length_a   1.000
_cell.length_b   1.000
_cell.length_c   1.000
_cell.angle_alpha   90.00
_cell.angle_beta   90.00
_cell.angle_gamma   90.00
#
_symmetry.space_group_name_H-M   'P 1'
#
loop_
_entity.id
_entity.type
_entity.pdbx_description
1 polymer ?
#
loop_
_entity_poly.entity_id
_entity_poly.type
_entity_poly.pdbx_seq_one_letter_code
_entity_poly.pdbx_strand_id
1 'polypeptide(L)'
;MATDRAVRRYRAWYTALLRLYPRCFHDRFGEAMAQTFHDQCRERRNAGRSLLGLALWIFFETSAGIIRENTMHVTELRKTILRVALGALAFWMVPLVASQFVEDWHWGVGGFVFAYAMFFATGLAFALIARKMSAWSYKAGVALALASGFVMGWSTMVHISESENPANFVYFGVLAVGAIGVWLARLEARGMARATFAMAATLAVIAAFALLRSSGAPSSGPVWDVGVAHGGFVLLFAASGLLFRRASLAELK
;
A
#
# COMPACT_ATOMS: atom_id res chain seq x y z
N MET A 1 2.29 -52.78 31.28
CA MET A 1 2.10 -51.72 32.29
C MET A 1 2.67 -50.34 31.88
N ALA A 2 3.78 -50.24 31.13
CA ALA A 2 4.34 -48.95 30.69
C ALA A 2 3.49 -48.20 29.64
N THR A 3 2.84 -48.96 28.75
CA THR A 3 2.03 -48.47 27.62
C THR A 3 0.76 -47.74 28.04
N ASP A 4 0.17 -48.11 29.18
CA ASP A 4 -1.07 -47.52 29.69
C ASP A 4 -0.86 -46.16 30.39
N ARG A 5 0.39 -45.88 30.77
CA ARG A 5 0.81 -44.56 31.26
C ARG A 5 1.02 -43.56 30.12
N ALA A 6 1.50 -44.03 28.96
CA ALA A 6 1.71 -43.18 27.79
C ALA A 6 0.39 -42.63 27.26
N VAL A 7 -0.63 -43.48 27.10
CA VAL A 7 -1.98 -43.08 26.65
C VAL A 7 -2.61 -42.07 27.62
N ARG A 8 -2.46 -42.29 28.93
CA ARG A 8 -2.93 -41.32 29.95
C ARG A 8 -2.20 -39.99 29.89
N ARG A 9 -0.88 -39.97 29.66
CA ARG A 9 -0.10 -38.73 29.47
C ARG A 9 -0.54 -37.99 28.22
N TYR A 10 -0.71 -38.66 27.07
CA TYR A 10 -1.18 -38.02 25.85
C TYR A 10 -2.60 -37.47 25.98
N ARG A 11 -3.49 -38.17 26.68
CA ARG A 11 -4.84 -37.67 27.00
C ARG A 11 -4.77 -36.39 27.85
N ALA A 12 -3.97 -36.38 28.90
CA ALA A 12 -3.82 -35.21 29.76
C ALA A 12 -3.27 -33.99 29.00
N TRP A 13 -2.29 -34.20 28.13
CA TRP A 13 -1.73 -33.15 27.27
C TRP A 13 -2.75 -32.63 26.25
N TYR A 14 -3.51 -33.52 25.61
CA TYR A 14 -4.53 -33.11 24.63
C TYR A 14 -5.68 -32.34 25.29
N THR A 15 -6.14 -32.75 26.47
CA THR A 15 -7.15 -32.01 27.24
C THR A 15 -6.62 -30.64 27.70
N ALA A 16 -5.33 -30.54 28.06
CA ALA A 16 -4.71 -29.25 28.38
C ALA A 16 -4.63 -28.31 27.16
N LEU A 17 -4.35 -28.86 25.97
CA LEU A 17 -4.36 -28.13 24.69
C LEU A 17 -5.76 -27.63 24.30
N LEU A 18 -6.80 -28.43 24.51
CA LEU A 18 -8.18 -28.02 24.24
C LEU A 18 -8.63 -26.84 25.12
N ARG A 19 -8.08 -26.70 26.34
CA ARG A 19 -8.37 -25.55 27.22
C ARG A 19 -7.78 -24.23 26.73
N LEU A 20 -6.81 -24.27 25.81
CA LEU A 20 -6.26 -23.07 25.16
C LEU A 20 -7.14 -22.56 24.02
N TYR A 21 -8.16 -23.32 23.59
CA TYR A 21 -9.08 -22.89 22.55
C TYR A 21 -10.14 -21.89 23.09
N PRO A 22 -10.61 -20.96 22.24
CA PRO A 22 -11.71 -20.06 22.59
C PRO A 22 -12.95 -20.82 23.08
N ARG A 23 -13.57 -20.37 24.18
CA ARG A 23 -14.66 -21.09 24.90
C ARG A 23 -15.81 -21.52 23.98
N CYS A 24 -16.24 -20.64 23.06
CA CYS A 24 -17.34 -20.92 22.14
C CYS A 24 -17.05 -22.11 21.18
N PHE A 25 -15.78 -22.37 20.85
CA PHE A 25 -15.36 -23.50 20.03
C PHE A 25 -15.16 -24.77 20.89
N HIS A 26 -14.61 -24.61 22.09
CA HIS A 26 -14.43 -25.70 23.05
C HIS A 26 -15.79 -26.33 23.43
N ASP A 27 -16.79 -25.52 23.76
CA ASP A 27 -18.08 -26.02 24.24
C ASP A 27 -18.83 -26.80 23.15
N ARG A 28 -18.62 -26.45 21.87
CA ARG A 28 -19.30 -27.08 20.74
C ARG A 28 -18.56 -28.30 20.17
N PHE A 29 -17.23 -28.29 20.17
CA PHE A 29 -16.43 -29.29 19.45
C PHE A 29 -15.42 -30.04 20.34
N GLY A 30 -15.23 -29.63 21.59
CA GLY A 30 -14.22 -30.19 22.47
C GLY A 30 -14.41 -31.67 22.76
N GLU A 31 -15.65 -32.12 23.02
CA GLU A 31 -15.93 -33.53 23.27
C GLU A 31 -15.75 -34.41 22.02
N ALA A 32 -16.28 -33.95 20.87
CA ALA A 32 -16.14 -34.66 19.60
C ALA A 32 -14.67 -34.79 19.16
N MET A 33 -13.87 -33.74 19.36
CA MET A 33 -12.43 -33.76 19.12
C MET A 33 -11.68 -34.68 20.08
N ALA A 34 -12.10 -34.77 21.34
CA ALA A 34 -11.51 -35.68 22.33
C ALA A 34 -11.83 -37.14 22.01
N GLN A 35 -13.04 -37.44 21.57
CA GLN A 35 -13.45 -38.78 21.13
C GLN A 35 -12.70 -39.20 19.86
N THR A 36 -12.63 -38.34 18.85
CA THR A 36 -11.91 -38.63 17.59
C THR A 36 -10.43 -38.88 17.86
N PHE A 37 -9.80 -38.09 18.72
CA PHE A 37 -8.41 -38.32 19.14
C PHE A 37 -8.22 -39.66 19.86
N HIS A 38 -9.19 -40.04 20.71
CA HIS A 38 -9.16 -41.30 21.43
C HIS A 38 -9.28 -42.51 20.48
N ASP A 39 -10.20 -42.44 19.53
CA ASP A 39 -10.41 -43.48 18.53
C ASP A 39 -9.19 -43.61 17.60
N GLN A 40 -8.62 -42.51 17.13
CA GLN A 40 -7.40 -42.55 16.33
C GLN A 40 -6.20 -43.11 17.10
N CYS A 41 -6.08 -42.83 18.41
CA CYS A 41 -5.04 -43.44 19.25
C CYS A 41 -5.23 -44.95 19.40
N ARG A 42 -6.48 -45.40 19.55
CA ARG A 42 -6.83 -46.82 19.70
C ARG A 42 -6.61 -47.59 18.40
N GLU A 43 -7.01 -47.02 17.27
CA GLU A 43 -6.89 -47.63 15.94
C GLU A 43 -5.42 -47.75 15.52
N ARG A 44 -4.60 -46.71 15.74
CA ARG A 44 -3.16 -46.78 15.43
C ARG A 44 -2.38 -47.71 16.37
N ARG A 45 -2.82 -47.86 17.63
CA ARG A 45 -2.30 -48.87 18.56
C ARG A 45 -2.56 -50.29 18.04
N ASN A 46 -3.77 -50.57 17.54
CA ASN A 46 -4.12 -51.87 16.96
C ASN A 46 -3.39 -52.14 15.63
N ALA A 47 -3.05 -51.10 14.88
CA ALA A 47 -2.26 -51.20 13.64
C ALA A 47 -0.73 -51.22 13.87
N GLY A 48 -0.24 -51.17 15.11
CA GLY A 48 1.20 -51.14 15.43
C GLY A 48 1.93 -49.88 14.92
N ARG A 49 1.22 -48.80 14.60
CA ARG A 49 1.78 -47.57 14.00
C ARG A 49 2.10 -46.52 15.06
N SER A 50 3.24 -45.84 14.89
CA SER A 50 3.74 -44.82 15.83
C SER A 50 2.83 -43.58 15.92
N LEU A 51 2.43 -43.21 17.14
CA LEU A 51 1.70 -41.97 17.46
C LEU A 51 2.54 -40.72 17.17
N LEU A 52 3.87 -40.82 17.29
CA LEU A 52 4.80 -39.75 16.88
C LEU A 52 4.71 -39.49 15.37
N GLY A 53 4.46 -40.53 14.57
CA GLY A 53 4.25 -40.40 13.14
C GLY A 53 2.97 -39.62 12.79
N LEU A 54 1.93 -39.69 13.61
CA LEU A 54 0.72 -38.87 13.44
C LEU A 54 1.00 -37.40 13.76
N ALA A 55 1.67 -37.14 14.88
CA ALA A 55 2.01 -35.78 15.29
C ALA A 55 2.97 -35.08 14.32
N LEU A 56 4.01 -35.80 13.86
CA LEU A 56 4.95 -35.31 12.84
C LEU A 56 4.24 -35.05 11.51
N TRP A 57 3.30 -35.91 11.11
CA TRP A 57 2.52 -35.73 9.89
C TRP A 57 1.66 -34.46 9.93
N ILE A 58 0.92 -34.23 11.01
CA ILE A 58 0.08 -33.04 11.17
C ILE A 58 0.95 -31.77 11.21
N PHE A 59 2.09 -31.81 11.89
CA PHE A 59 3.03 -30.70 11.92
C PHE A 59 3.60 -30.41 10.52
N PHE A 60 3.94 -31.44 9.76
CA PHE A 60 4.42 -31.30 8.38
C PHE A 60 3.34 -30.73 7.45
N GLU A 61 2.10 -31.20 7.54
CA GLU A 61 0.97 -30.71 6.73
C GLU A 61 0.66 -29.24 7.03
N THR A 62 0.71 -28.85 8.31
CA THR A 62 0.53 -27.46 8.74
C THR A 62 1.68 -26.57 8.25
N SER A 63 2.92 -27.06 8.39
CA SER A 63 4.13 -26.33 7.95
C SER A 63 4.18 -26.17 6.44
N ALA A 64 3.86 -27.23 5.68
CA ALA A 64 3.76 -27.22 4.23
C ALA A 64 2.63 -26.29 3.77
N GLY A 65 1.50 -26.24 4.49
CA GLY A 65 0.43 -25.27 4.27
C GLY A 65 0.92 -23.83 4.41
N ILE A 66 1.62 -23.50 5.51
CA ILE A 66 2.19 -22.16 5.75
C ILE A 66 3.23 -21.81 4.68
N ILE A 67 4.13 -22.74 4.33
CA ILE A 67 5.14 -22.52 3.30
C ILE A 67 4.46 -22.29 1.95
N ARG A 68 3.45 -23.08 1.59
CA ARG A 68 2.73 -22.95 0.32
C ARG A 68 1.98 -21.63 0.22
N GLU A 69 1.22 -21.27 1.25
CA GLU A 69 0.49 -19.99 1.36
C GLU A 69 1.46 -18.81 1.23
N ASN A 70 2.56 -18.84 2.00
CA ASN A 70 3.59 -17.81 1.99
C ASN A 70 4.32 -17.73 0.64
N THR A 71 4.61 -18.88 0.02
CA THR A 71 5.28 -18.94 -1.29
C THR A 71 4.39 -18.33 -2.37
N MET A 72 3.08 -18.60 -2.35
CA MET A 72 2.12 -17.99 -3.28
C MET A 72 2.08 -16.46 -3.12
N HIS A 73 1.97 -15.96 -1.89
CA HIS A 73 2.00 -14.52 -1.61
C HIS A 73 3.30 -13.84 -2.07
N VAL A 74 4.46 -14.47 -1.82
CA VAL A 74 5.78 -13.96 -2.23
C VAL A 74 5.90 -13.95 -3.75
N THR A 75 5.41 -14.98 -4.45
CA THR A 75 5.43 -15.00 -5.91
C THR A 75 4.53 -13.92 -6.53
N GLU A 76 3.34 -13.67 -6.00
CA GLU A 76 2.46 -12.62 -6.50
C GLU A 76 2.97 -11.21 -6.18
N LEU A 77 3.63 -11.02 -5.04
CA LEU A 77 4.35 -9.78 -4.73
C LEU A 77 5.49 -9.54 -5.73
N ARG A 78 6.33 -10.56 -5.96
CA ARG A 78 7.44 -10.48 -6.92
C ARG A 78 6.96 -10.14 -8.33
N LYS A 79 5.87 -10.75 -8.79
CA LYS A 79 5.27 -10.43 -10.11
C LYS A 79 4.81 -8.98 -10.20
N THR A 80 4.19 -8.45 -9.14
CA THR A 80 3.75 -7.05 -9.12
C THR A 80 4.95 -6.10 -9.12
N ILE A 81 5.95 -6.34 -8.28
CA ILE A 81 7.18 -5.54 -8.25
C ILE A 81 7.85 -5.54 -9.63
N LEU A 82 7.94 -6.72 -10.28
CA LEU A 82 8.52 -6.82 -11.62
C LEU A 82 7.72 -6.00 -12.65
N ARG A 83 6.38 -6.09 -12.66
CA ARG A 83 5.54 -5.30 -13.57
C ARG A 83 5.72 -3.79 -13.35
N VAL A 84 5.79 -3.36 -12.09
CA VAL A 84 6.04 -1.96 -11.74
C VAL A 84 7.43 -1.52 -12.17
N ALA A 85 8.46 -2.34 -11.94
CA ALA A 85 9.83 -2.06 -12.35
C ALA A 85 9.94 -1.91 -13.87
N LEU A 86 9.32 -2.82 -14.64
CA LEU A 86 9.28 -2.74 -16.10
C LEU A 86 8.53 -1.50 -16.59
N GLY A 87 7.40 -1.15 -15.95
CA GLY A 87 6.67 0.08 -16.26
C GLY A 87 7.49 1.34 -15.96
N ALA A 88 8.12 1.41 -14.79
CA ALA A 88 9.00 2.51 -14.41
C ALA A 88 10.21 2.63 -15.36
N LEU A 89 10.79 1.51 -15.76
CA LEU A 89 11.86 1.47 -16.75
C LEU A 89 11.38 2.03 -18.10
N ALA A 90 10.20 1.63 -18.57
CA ALA A 90 9.63 2.14 -19.81
C ALA A 90 9.42 3.67 -19.78
N PHE A 91 8.92 4.23 -18.68
CA PHE A 91 8.83 5.69 -18.52
C PHE A 91 10.21 6.35 -18.46
N TRP A 92 11.16 5.75 -17.76
CA TRP A 92 12.53 6.24 -17.64
C TRP A 92 13.31 6.21 -18.97
N MET A 93 12.93 5.34 -19.92
CA MET A 93 13.51 5.36 -21.27
C MET A 93 13.28 6.71 -21.97
N VAL A 94 12.22 7.45 -21.65
CA VAL A 94 11.92 8.74 -22.29
C VAL A 94 13.05 9.76 -22.05
N PRO A 95 13.43 10.12 -20.81
CA PRO A 95 14.55 11.04 -20.59
C PRO A 95 15.89 10.49 -21.05
N LEU A 96 16.08 9.15 -21.04
CA LEU A 96 17.32 8.54 -21.55
C LEU A 96 17.45 8.74 -23.06
N VAL A 97 16.38 8.47 -23.80
CA VAL A 97 16.35 8.69 -25.25
C VAL A 97 16.48 10.18 -25.55
N ALA A 98 15.75 11.04 -24.83
CA ALA A 98 15.84 12.49 -25.00
C ALA A 98 17.27 13.01 -24.83
N SER A 99 18.05 12.50 -23.86
CA SER A 99 19.44 12.94 -23.67
C SER A 99 20.40 12.53 -24.77
N GLN A 100 20.01 11.61 -25.66
CA GLN A 100 20.82 11.24 -26.83
C GLN A 100 20.52 12.11 -28.06
N PHE A 101 19.35 12.73 -28.10
CA PHE A 101 18.85 13.44 -29.30
C PHE A 101 18.68 14.95 -29.12
N VAL A 102 18.65 15.45 -27.88
CA VAL A 102 18.42 16.87 -27.58
C VAL A 102 19.72 17.49 -27.07
N GLU A 103 20.27 18.44 -27.86
CA GLU A 103 21.59 19.06 -27.64
C GLU A 103 21.73 19.77 -26.28
N ASP A 104 20.63 20.21 -25.66
CA ASP A 104 20.66 20.89 -24.35
C ASP A 104 20.13 20.03 -23.19
N TRP A 105 19.85 18.74 -23.41
CA TRP A 105 19.25 17.86 -22.40
C TRP A 105 20.24 16.86 -21.79
N HIS A 106 21.23 17.38 -21.06
CA HIS A 106 22.30 16.56 -20.48
C HIS A 106 22.07 16.22 -19.01
N TRP A 107 21.40 15.11 -18.74
CA TRP A 107 21.27 14.60 -17.37
C TRP A 107 22.50 13.82 -16.93
N GLY A 108 23.02 14.14 -15.74
CA GLY A 108 24.01 13.30 -15.08
C GLY A 108 23.42 11.96 -14.65
N VAL A 109 24.30 10.97 -14.39
CA VAL A 109 23.90 9.63 -13.91
C VAL A 109 23.00 9.70 -12.68
N GLY A 110 23.27 10.63 -11.75
CA GLY A 110 22.46 10.84 -10.56
C GLY A 110 21.01 11.23 -10.88
N GLY A 111 20.79 12.09 -11.87
CA GLY A 111 19.45 12.52 -12.30
C GLY A 111 18.65 11.36 -12.88
N PHE A 112 19.29 10.50 -13.67
CA PHE A 112 18.68 9.29 -14.19
C PHE A 112 18.28 8.30 -13.09
N VAL A 113 19.18 8.01 -12.16
CA VAL A 113 18.90 7.11 -11.03
C VAL A 113 17.75 7.66 -10.19
N PHE A 114 17.78 8.97 -9.91
CA PHE A 114 16.72 9.65 -9.16
C PHE A 114 15.36 9.56 -9.86
N ALA A 115 15.29 9.85 -11.17
CA ALA A 115 14.05 9.78 -11.92
C ALA A 115 13.47 8.36 -11.95
N TYR A 116 14.30 7.34 -12.20
CA TYR A 116 13.86 5.94 -12.15
C TYR A 116 13.32 5.57 -10.77
N ALA A 117 14.05 5.92 -9.70
CA ALA A 117 13.64 5.66 -8.33
C ALA A 117 12.28 6.31 -8.02
N MET A 118 12.04 7.52 -8.53
CA MET A 118 10.78 8.23 -8.33
C MET A 118 9.61 7.56 -9.06
N PHE A 119 9.76 7.23 -10.35
CA PHE A 119 8.74 6.48 -11.11
C PHE A 119 8.43 5.13 -10.44
N PHE A 120 9.47 4.40 -10.05
CA PHE A 120 9.34 3.12 -9.39
C PHE A 120 8.63 3.24 -8.04
N ALA A 121 9.03 4.20 -7.19
CA ALA A 121 8.42 4.41 -5.88
C ALA A 121 6.93 4.76 -5.98
N THR A 122 6.56 5.67 -6.90
CA THR A 122 5.16 6.06 -7.12
C THR A 122 4.33 4.89 -7.67
N GLY A 123 4.84 4.17 -8.66
CA GLY A 123 4.17 2.98 -9.21
C GLY A 123 4.02 1.87 -8.17
N LEU A 124 5.03 1.68 -7.33
CA LEU A 124 5.02 0.67 -6.26
C LEU A 124 4.02 1.06 -5.17
N ALA A 125 3.98 2.32 -4.76
CA ALA A 125 3.00 2.82 -3.80
C ALA A 125 1.57 2.58 -4.31
N PHE A 126 1.28 2.94 -5.57
CA PHE A 126 -0.02 2.66 -6.18
C PHE A 126 -0.34 1.17 -6.15
N ALA A 127 0.58 0.32 -6.64
CA ALA A 127 0.34 -1.11 -6.75
C ALA A 127 0.13 -1.78 -5.38
N LEU A 128 0.91 -1.42 -4.37
CA LEU A 128 0.75 -1.97 -3.02
C LEU A 128 -0.56 -1.55 -2.37
N ILE A 129 -0.97 -0.29 -2.54
CA ILE A 129 -2.23 0.21 -1.99
C ILE A 129 -3.42 -0.39 -2.75
N ALA A 130 -3.40 -0.35 -4.09
CA ALA A 130 -4.48 -0.86 -4.92
C ALA A 130 -4.70 -2.38 -4.77
N ARG A 131 -3.66 -3.13 -4.39
CA ARG A 131 -3.76 -4.56 -4.05
C ARG A 131 -4.52 -4.84 -2.76
N LYS A 132 -4.49 -3.93 -1.78
CA LYS A 132 -5.16 -4.10 -0.49
C LYS A 132 -6.64 -3.73 -0.51
N MET A 133 -7.07 -2.98 -1.52
CA MET A 133 -8.39 -2.36 -1.54
C MET A 133 -9.28 -2.99 -2.62
N SER A 134 -10.55 -3.23 -2.31
CA SER A 134 -11.51 -3.81 -3.25
C SER A 134 -12.25 -2.74 -4.07
N ALA A 135 -12.56 -1.60 -3.46
CA ALA A 135 -13.34 -0.53 -4.08
C ALA A 135 -12.59 0.19 -5.20
N TRP A 136 -13.19 0.22 -6.40
CA TRP A 136 -12.64 0.93 -7.57
C TRP A 136 -12.51 2.44 -7.34
N SER A 137 -13.45 3.04 -6.61
CA SER A 137 -13.39 4.46 -6.24
C SER A 137 -12.17 4.79 -5.39
N TYR A 138 -11.79 3.89 -4.46
CA TYR A 138 -10.58 4.05 -3.68
C TYR A 138 -9.34 3.99 -4.57
N LYS A 139 -9.24 2.98 -5.45
CA LYS A 139 -8.11 2.83 -6.38
C LYS A 139 -7.95 4.03 -7.30
N ALA A 140 -9.05 4.54 -7.83
CA ALA A 140 -9.06 5.74 -8.67
C ALA A 140 -8.60 6.98 -7.88
N GLY A 141 -9.05 7.12 -6.62
CA GLY A 141 -8.57 8.19 -5.72
C GLY A 141 -7.05 8.12 -5.51
N VAL A 142 -6.51 6.93 -5.20
CA VAL A 142 -5.07 6.75 -5.03
C VAL A 142 -4.30 7.08 -6.32
N ALA A 143 -4.77 6.59 -7.46
CA ALA A 143 -4.15 6.87 -8.76
C ALA A 143 -4.10 8.38 -9.02
N LEU A 144 -5.22 9.08 -8.82
CA LEU A 144 -5.32 10.51 -9.05
C LEU A 144 -4.44 11.32 -8.08
N ALA A 145 -4.45 10.97 -6.79
CA ALA A 145 -3.61 11.63 -5.79
C ALA A 145 -2.11 11.44 -6.08
N LEU A 146 -1.68 10.21 -6.39
CA LEU A 146 -0.28 9.91 -6.69
C LEU A 146 0.18 10.55 -8.00
N ALA A 147 -0.64 10.51 -9.05
CA ALA A 147 -0.32 11.18 -10.32
C ALA A 147 -0.20 12.70 -10.12
N SER A 148 -1.15 13.31 -9.42
CA SER A 148 -1.14 14.76 -9.15
C SER A 148 0.06 15.15 -8.29
N GLY A 149 0.34 14.38 -7.22
CA GLY A 149 1.50 14.60 -6.37
C GLY A 149 2.83 14.42 -7.10
N PHE A 150 2.92 13.43 -7.99
CA PHE A 150 4.10 13.22 -8.83
C PHE A 150 4.35 14.39 -9.77
N VAL A 151 3.33 14.81 -10.54
CA VAL A 151 3.47 15.93 -11.49
C VAL A 151 3.80 17.22 -10.75
N MET A 152 3.16 17.47 -9.60
CA MET A 152 3.47 18.63 -8.76
C MET A 152 4.91 18.60 -8.24
N GLY A 153 5.36 17.47 -7.68
CA GLY A 153 6.74 17.33 -7.18
C GLY A 153 7.76 17.47 -8.29
N TRP A 154 7.55 16.81 -9.42
CA TRP A 154 8.39 16.92 -10.61
C TRP A 154 8.49 18.36 -11.11
N SER A 155 7.34 19.01 -11.33
CA SER A 155 7.27 20.40 -11.76
C SER A 155 7.97 21.34 -10.77
N THR A 156 7.81 21.11 -9.47
CA THR A 156 8.48 21.90 -8.42
C THR A 156 10.00 21.78 -8.54
N MET A 157 10.54 20.57 -8.77
CA MET A 157 11.98 20.37 -8.93
C MET A 157 12.52 21.05 -10.18
N VAL A 158 11.80 20.96 -11.30
CA VAL A 158 12.17 21.65 -12.56
C VAL A 158 12.20 23.16 -12.34
N HIS A 159 11.14 23.75 -11.76
CA HIS A 159 11.09 25.18 -11.50
C HIS A 159 12.18 25.66 -10.53
N ILE A 160 12.52 24.87 -9.51
CA ILE A 160 13.64 25.21 -8.61
C ILE A 160 14.97 25.21 -9.36
N SER A 161 15.18 24.24 -10.26
CA SER A 161 16.40 24.15 -11.06
C SER A 161 16.55 25.29 -12.06
N GLU A 162 15.45 25.82 -12.59
CA GLU A 162 15.49 26.89 -13.61
C GLU A 162 15.50 28.30 -13.00
N SER A 163 14.71 28.53 -11.94
CA SER A 163 14.48 29.88 -11.41
C SER A 163 15.30 30.23 -10.16
N GLU A 164 15.89 29.23 -9.50
CA GLU A 164 16.54 29.33 -8.18
C GLU A 164 15.69 30.05 -7.09
N ASN A 165 14.38 30.19 -7.32
CA ASN A 165 13.50 30.92 -6.43
C ASN A 165 13.08 30.04 -5.24
N PRO A 166 13.45 30.41 -4.00
CA PRO A 166 13.11 29.62 -2.82
C PRO A 166 11.61 29.56 -2.53
N ALA A 167 10.79 30.42 -3.14
CA ALA A 167 9.34 30.37 -2.99
C ALA A 167 8.74 29.04 -3.47
N ASN A 168 9.36 28.36 -4.43
CA ASN A 168 8.84 27.09 -4.97
C ASN A 168 8.85 25.95 -3.94
N PHE A 169 9.62 26.04 -2.85
CA PHE A 169 9.62 25.04 -1.79
C PHE A 169 8.25 24.88 -1.09
N VAL A 170 7.36 25.87 -1.20
CA VAL A 170 6.01 25.79 -0.61
C VAL A 170 5.19 24.61 -1.14
N TYR A 171 5.43 24.17 -2.38
CA TYR A 171 4.72 23.04 -2.99
C TYR A 171 5.13 21.70 -2.38
N PHE A 172 6.37 21.55 -1.91
CA PHE A 172 6.75 20.39 -1.10
C PHE A 172 5.99 20.37 0.23
N GLY A 173 5.61 21.53 0.76
CA GLY A 173 4.69 21.64 1.90
C GLY A 173 3.34 20.97 1.64
N VAL A 174 2.78 21.11 0.44
CA VAL A 174 1.53 20.44 0.04
C VAL A 174 1.70 18.92 0.04
N LEU A 175 2.82 18.43 -0.53
CA LEU A 175 3.14 17.00 -0.51
C LEU A 175 3.36 16.48 0.92
N ALA A 176 3.98 17.27 1.79
CA ALA A 176 4.16 16.93 3.20
C ALA A 176 2.83 16.80 3.94
N VAL A 177 1.87 17.72 3.71
CA VAL A 177 0.50 17.61 4.23
C VAL A 177 -0.15 16.30 3.78
N GLY A 178 0.02 15.93 2.51
CA GLY A 178 -0.43 14.65 1.98
C GLY A 178 0.19 13.45 2.70
N ALA A 179 1.51 13.43 2.85
CA ALA A 179 2.24 12.34 3.50
C ALA A 179 1.84 12.18 4.99
N ILE A 180 1.75 13.28 5.73
CA ILE A 180 1.27 13.29 7.13
C ILE A 180 -0.18 12.80 7.16
N GLY A 181 -1.02 13.29 6.24
CA GLY A 181 -2.40 12.87 6.12
C GLY A 181 -2.56 11.37 5.88
N VAL A 182 -1.74 10.77 4.99
CA VAL A 182 -1.70 9.31 4.75
C VAL A 182 -1.31 8.56 6.02
N TRP A 183 -0.28 9.03 6.73
CA TRP A 183 0.19 8.42 7.96
C TRP A 183 -0.88 8.43 9.07
N LEU A 184 -1.52 9.58 9.28
CA LEU A 184 -2.61 9.74 10.25
C LEU A 184 -3.86 8.96 9.84
N ALA A 185 -4.17 8.91 8.55
CA ALA A 185 -5.34 8.22 8.00
C ALA A 185 -5.20 6.70 8.03
N ARG A 186 -3.97 6.16 8.15
CA ARG A 186 -3.69 4.71 8.10
C ARG A 186 -4.28 4.03 6.86
N LEU A 187 -4.34 4.77 5.74
CA LEU A 187 -4.96 4.36 4.48
C LEU A 187 -6.49 4.13 4.55
N GLU A 188 -7.19 4.55 5.60
CA GLU A 188 -8.66 4.49 5.63
C GLU A 188 -9.29 5.49 4.66
N ALA A 189 -10.36 5.10 3.96
CA ALA A 189 -11.00 5.92 2.92
C ALA A 189 -11.42 7.31 3.44
N ARG A 190 -12.02 7.38 4.63
CA ARG A 190 -12.43 8.66 5.24
C ARG A 190 -11.24 9.57 5.55
N GLY A 191 -10.15 9.00 6.06
CA GLY A 191 -8.94 9.74 6.37
C GLY A 191 -8.23 10.24 5.11
N MET A 192 -8.12 9.39 4.09
CA MET A 192 -7.53 9.74 2.79
C MET A 192 -8.31 10.86 2.09
N ALA A 193 -9.64 10.88 2.22
CA ALA A 193 -10.46 11.99 1.73
C ALA A 193 -10.08 13.31 2.41
N ARG A 194 -9.97 13.32 3.74
CA ARG A 194 -9.57 14.52 4.50
C ARG A 194 -8.16 14.97 4.13
N ALA A 195 -7.21 14.04 3.98
CA ALA A 195 -5.83 14.34 3.60
C ALA A 195 -5.75 15.05 2.24
N THR A 196 -6.44 14.51 1.23
CA THR A 196 -6.43 15.08 -0.12
C THR A 196 -7.23 16.38 -0.22
N PHE A 197 -8.32 16.55 0.55
CA PHE A 197 -8.98 17.85 0.69
C PHE A 197 -8.09 18.88 1.41
N ALA A 198 -7.32 18.46 2.42
CA ALA A 198 -6.36 19.35 3.09
C ALA A 198 -5.28 19.83 2.11
N MET A 199 -4.72 18.94 1.29
CA MET A 199 -3.80 19.31 0.22
C MET A 199 -4.41 20.34 -0.75
N ALA A 200 -5.66 20.11 -1.19
CA ALA A 200 -6.38 21.03 -2.05
C ALA A 200 -6.59 22.41 -1.37
N ALA A 201 -6.96 22.43 -0.09
CA ALA A 201 -7.13 23.66 0.67
C ALA A 201 -5.80 24.41 0.86
N THR A 202 -4.71 23.72 1.20
CA THR A 202 -3.37 24.31 1.28
C THR A 202 -2.97 24.95 -0.03
N LEU A 203 -3.21 24.27 -1.15
CA LEU A 203 -2.88 24.81 -2.46
C LEU A 203 -3.76 26.00 -2.84
N ALA A 204 -5.05 25.97 -2.49
CA ALA A 204 -5.95 27.11 -2.69
C ALA A 204 -5.50 28.35 -1.89
N VAL A 205 -4.99 28.16 -0.66
CA VAL A 205 -4.42 29.25 0.15
C VAL A 205 -3.14 29.80 -0.51
N ILE A 206 -2.24 28.93 -0.98
CA ILE A 206 -1.03 29.36 -1.71
C ILE A 206 -1.42 30.15 -2.96
N ALA A 207 -2.39 29.66 -3.73
CA ALA A 207 -2.89 30.32 -4.93
C ALA A 207 -3.48 31.70 -4.63
N ALA A 208 -4.36 31.79 -3.62
CA ALA A 208 -4.95 33.06 -3.21
C ALA A 208 -3.88 34.08 -2.80
N PHE A 209 -2.88 33.64 -2.04
CA PHE A 209 -1.78 34.51 -1.62
C PHE A 209 -0.90 34.97 -2.81
N ALA A 210 -0.61 34.08 -3.75
CA ALA A 210 0.09 34.42 -4.98
C ALA A 210 -0.68 35.46 -5.81
N LEU A 211 -1.99 35.27 -5.96
CA LEU A 211 -2.86 36.21 -6.67
C LEU A 211 -2.89 37.60 -6.02
N LEU A 212 -3.01 37.66 -4.69
CA LEU A 212 -2.99 38.91 -3.93
C LEU A 212 -1.69 39.70 -4.16
N ARG A 213 -0.54 39.00 -4.21
CA ARG A 213 0.77 39.64 -4.46
C ARG A 213 1.03 39.99 -5.93
N SER A 214 0.30 39.38 -6.87
CA SER A 214 0.47 39.59 -8.31
C SER A 214 -0.33 40.79 -8.87
N SER A 215 -0.95 41.59 -8.00
CA SER A 215 -1.82 42.71 -8.36
C SER A 215 -1.05 43.81 -9.12
N GLY A 216 -1.03 43.70 -10.46
CA GLY A 216 -0.40 44.67 -11.37
C GLY A 216 0.04 44.12 -12.73
N ALA A 217 0.12 42.80 -12.93
CA ALA A 217 0.52 42.20 -14.21
C ALA A 217 -0.69 41.96 -15.15
N PRO A 218 -0.56 42.20 -16.47
CA PRO A 218 -1.66 42.04 -17.43
C PRO A 218 -2.21 40.61 -17.47
N SER A 219 -3.50 40.48 -17.82
CA SER A 219 -4.30 39.25 -17.79
C SER A 219 -3.82 38.12 -18.71
N SER A 220 -2.89 38.41 -19.62
CA SER A 220 -2.20 37.43 -20.48
C SER A 220 -0.79 37.05 -19.99
N GLY A 221 -0.44 37.39 -18.73
CA GLY A 221 0.86 37.15 -18.11
C GLY A 221 0.85 36.09 -16.99
N PRO A 222 1.91 36.03 -16.14
CA PRO A 222 2.17 34.98 -15.13
C PRO A 222 0.99 34.61 -14.22
N VAL A 223 0.02 35.50 -14.05
CA VAL A 223 -1.21 35.29 -13.27
C VAL A 223 -2.09 34.20 -13.88
N TRP A 224 -2.19 34.11 -15.21
CA TRP A 224 -2.99 33.09 -15.89
C TRP A 224 -2.36 31.70 -15.76
N ASP A 225 -1.04 31.61 -15.94
CA ASP A 225 -0.28 30.36 -15.80
C ASP A 225 -0.32 29.85 -14.35
N VAL A 226 -0.16 30.76 -13.37
CA VAL A 226 -0.30 30.44 -11.95
C VAL A 226 -1.73 30.02 -11.62
N GLY A 227 -2.74 30.74 -12.10
CA GLY A 227 -4.15 30.45 -11.84
C GLY A 227 -4.60 29.09 -12.39
N VAL A 228 -4.25 28.78 -13.64
CA VAL A 228 -4.60 27.50 -14.30
C VAL A 228 -3.84 26.34 -13.65
N ALA A 229 -2.54 26.50 -13.37
CA ALA A 229 -1.75 25.45 -12.73
C ALA A 229 -2.27 25.14 -11.31
N HIS A 230 -2.48 26.15 -10.48
CA HIS A 230 -2.98 25.95 -9.11
C HIS A 230 -4.42 25.45 -9.11
N GLY A 231 -5.30 26.07 -9.89
CA GLY A 231 -6.71 25.67 -10.01
C GLY A 231 -6.85 24.22 -10.47
N GLY A 232 -6.05 23.81 -11.46
CA GLY A 232 -6.00 22.43 -11.93
C GLY A 232 -5.65 21.44 -10.81
N PHE A 233 -4.56 21.68 -10.08
CA PHE A 233 -4.17 20.80 -8.98
C PHE A 233 -5.15 20.80 -7.81
N VAL A 234 -5.76 21.95 -7.47
CA VAL A 234 -6.84 22.02 -6.45
C VAL A 234 -7.98 21.09 -6.85
N LEU A 235 -8.43 21.16 -8.10
CA LEU A 235 -9.49 20.30 -8.62
C LEU A 235 -9.11 18.82 -8.60
N LEU A 236 -7.88 18.48 -8.98
CA LEU A 236 -7.41 17.09 -8.99
C LEU A 236 -7.37 16.49 -7.57
N PHE A 237 -6.83 17.22 -6.59
CA PHE A 237 -6.81 16.78 -5.19
C PHE A 237 -8.22 16.74 -4.58
N ALA A 238 -9.08 17.70 -4.89
CA ALA A 238 -10.48 17.68 -4.46
C ALA A 238 -11.26 16.50 -5.07
N ALA A 239 -11.08 16.23 -6.37
CA ALA A 239 -11.68 15.09 -7.05
C ALA A 239 -11.20 13.77 -6.44
N SER A 240 -9.92 13.66 -6.12
CA SER A 240 -9.38 12.52 -5.36
C SER A 240 -10.07 12.36 -4.00
N GLY A 241 -10.26 13.46 -3.27
CA GLY A 241 -10.97 13.45 -1.98
C GLY A 241 -12.42 12.99 -2.11
N LEU A 242 -13.10 13.40 -3.18
CA LEU A 242 -14.47 12.96 -3.48
C LEU A 242 -14.53 11.45 -3.79
N LEU A 243 -13.55 10.91 -4.53
CA LEU A 243 -13.43 9.48 -4.81
C LEU A 243 -13.24 8.66 -3.52
N PHE A 244 -12.36 9.12 -2.62
CA PHE A 244 -12.17 8.49 -1.31
C PHE A 244 -13.42 8.60 -0.42
N ARG A 245 -14.13 9.73 -0.45
CA ARG A 245 -15.41 9.87 0.25
C ARG A 245 -16.45 8.89 -0.29
N ARG A 246 -16.54 8.71 -1.61
CA ARG A 246 -17.41 7.71 -2.23
C ARG A 246 -17.06 6.29 -1.80
N ALA A 247 -15.77 5.94 -1.75
CA ALA A 247 -15.32 4.65 -1.24
C ALA A 247 -15.75 4.43 0.22
N SER A 248 -15.61 5.46 1.06
CA SER A 248 -16.01 5.36 2.48
C SER A 248 -17.51 5.13 2.70
N LEU A 249 -18.35 5.61 1.78
CA LEU A 249 -19.79 5.39 1.83
C LEU A 249 -20.18 4.00 1.34
N ALA A 250 -19.38 3.40 0.45
CA ALA A 250 -19.58 2.04 -0.01
C ALA A 250 -19.17 1.01 1.06
N GLU A 251 -18.19 1.30 1.91
CA GLU A 251 -17.76 0.44 3.02
C GLU A 251 -18.78 0.36 4.17
N LEU A 252 -19.73 1.29 4.25
CA LEU A 252 -20.76 1.33 5.29
C LEU A 252 -22.05 0.59 4.91
N LYS A 253 -22.16 0.14 3.65
CA LYS A 253 -23.31 -0.59 3.13
C LYS A 253 -23.02 -2.07 3.12
#